data_AF-A0A958TBH1-F1
#
_entry.id   AF-A0A958TBH1-F1
#
_cell.length_a   1.000
_cell.length_b   1.000
_cell.length_c   1.000
_cell.angle_alpha   90.00
_cell.angle_beta   90.00
_cell.angle_gamma   90.00
#
_symmetry.space_group_name_H-M   'P 1'
#
loop_
_entity.id
_entity.type
_entity.pdbx_description
1 polymer ?
#
loop_
_entity_poly.entity_id
_entity_poly.type
_entity_poly.pdbx_seq_one_letter_code
_entity_poly.pdbx_strand_id
1 'polypeptide(L)'
;MRIIDIKLVGLALCMGLFFVQCVDDDDNGNVIEQATCDDGIQNGDEEGIDCGGSCVPCFEGLDFSGTYTQQDIMGRPGINTVFSGSDDVKNNFNTSVVSDRASFQPIFQATLEAYHDVYGAALGVSLDYEPNILGLDAATFTTVLAQFDALQVAPNAPTTYYDGTNVLTGRNLSDDVIDISLTLMFGGTDGTRFDGNNGTPQLTSDGVGPGDRDFNLPFPYLETPVMQ
;
A
#
# COMPACT_ATOMS: atom_id res chain seq x y z
N MET A 1 69.31 26.31 -48.12
CA MET A 1 68.43 25.43 -47.32
C MET A 1 68.68 24.00 -47.80
N ARG A 2 69.24 23.13 -46.95
CA ARG A 2 69.90 21.91 -47.40
C ARG A 2 68.85 20.82 -47.69
N ILE A 3 69.06 20.04 -48.75
CA ILE A 3 68.16 19.01 -49.29
C ILE A 3 67.69 17.96 -48.25
N ILE A 4 68.39 17.87 -47.12
CA ILE A 4 68.08 17.00 -45.98
C ILE A 4 66.83 17.46 -45.23
N ASP A 5 66.59 18.77 -45.14
CA ASP A 5 65.46 19.35 -44.39
C ASP A 5 64.12 19.09 -45.11
N ILE A 6 64.12 19.08 -46.45
CA ILE A 6 62.93 18.81 -47.27
C ILE A 6 62.52 17.34 -47.20
N LYS A 7 63.49 16.41 -47.09
CA LYS A 7 63.21 14.98 -46.96
C LYS A 7 62.62 14.64 -45.59
N LEU A 8 63.10 15.27 -44.51
CA LEU A 8 62.52 15.09 -43.17
C LEU A 8 61.11 15.66 -43.07
N VAL A 9 60.85 16.81 -43.68
CA VAL A 9 59.50 17.42 -43.70
C VAL A 9 58.53 16.60 -44.54
N GLY A 10 58.96 16.07 -45.70
CA GLY A 10 58.14 15.19 -46.52
C GLY A 10 57.81 13.85 -45.85
N LEU A 11 58.77 13.26 -45.14
CA LEU A 11 58.55 12.03 -44.37
C LEU A 11 57.62 12.28 -43.17
N ALA A 12 57.75 13.40 -42.47
CA ALA A 12 56.87 13.77 -41.37
C ALA A 12 55.42 14.06 -41.83
N LEU A 13 55.24 14.68 -43.01
CA LEU A 13 53.93 14.93 -43.60
C LEU A 13 53.25 13.62 -44.05
N CYS A 14 54.00 12.71 -44.68
CA CYS A 14 53.48 11.40 -45.07
C CYS A 14 53.18 10.49 -43.87
N MET A 15 53.98 10.55 -42.80
CA MET A 15 53.76 9.75 -41.60
C MET A 15 52.59 10.28 -40.75
N GLY A 16 52.32 11.60 -40.78
CA GLY A 16 51.14 12.20 -40.15
C GLY A 16 49.81 11.84 -40.83
N LEU A 17 49.82 11.60 -42.16
CA LEU A 17 48.63 11.20 -42.92
C LEU A 17 48.23 9.72 -42.72
N PHE A 18 49.10 8.89 -42.15
CA PHE A 18 48.80 7.50 -41.79
C PHE A 18 48.21 7.32 -40.38
N PHE A 19 48.21 8.36 -39.53
CA PHE A 19 47.71 8.28 -38.15
C PHE A 19 46.43 9.09 -37.89
N VAL A 20 45.80 9.65 -38.93
CA VAL A 20 44.44 10.25 -38.83
C VAL A 20 43.49 9.44 -39.70
N GLN A 21 43.19 8.23 -39.23
CA GLN A 21 41.95 7.52 -39.57
C GLN A 21 41.40 6.93 -38.27
N CYS A 22 40.62 7.75 -37.55
CA CYS A 22 39.54 7.22 -36.73
C CYS A 22 38.39 6.97 -37.71
N VAL A 23 38.27 5.74 -38.17
CA VAL A 23 36.94 5.19 -38.40
C VAL A 23 36.63 4.47 -37.10
N ASP A 24 35.59 4.90 -36.41
CA ASP A 24 35.06 4.15 -35.27
C ASP A 24 34.45 2.87 -35.86
N ASP A 25 35.17 1.75 -35.71
CA ASP A 25 34.84 0.44 -36.29
C ASP A 25 33.65 -0.25 -35.55
N ASP A 26 33.03 0.45 -34.61
CA ASP A 26 31.90 -0.03 -33.81
C ASP A 26 30.53 0.20 -34.49
N ASP A 27 30.45 1.07 -35.50
CA ASP A 27 29.25 1.35 -36.27
C ASP A 27 29.43 0.85 -37.72
N ASN A 28 29.10 -0.42 -37.99
CA ASN A 28 29.20 -1.10 -39.30
C ASN A 28 28.38 -0.43 -40.43
N GLY A 29 28.67 0.81 -40.79
CA GLY A 29 27.96 1.61 -41.78
C GLY A 29 26.48 1.86 -41.46
N ASN A 30 26.01 1.45 -40.28
CA ASN A 30 24.65 1.65 -39.85
C ASN A 30 24.61 2.93 -39.03
N VAL A 31 24.68 4.07 -39.73
CA VAL A 31 24.08 5.29 -39.18
C VAL A 31 22.63 4.90 -38.94
N ILE A 32 22.21 4.79 -37.68
CA ILE A 32 20.81 4.54 -37.31
C ILE A 32 20.03 5.83 -37.60
N GLU A 33 19.91 6.17 -38.88
CA GLU A 33 19.07 7.23 -39.43
C GLU A 33 17.91 6.61 -40.21
N GLN A 34 17.55 5.35 -39.91
CA GLN A 34 16.22 4.90 -40.26
C GLN A 34 15.26 5.44 -39.20
N ALA A 35 14.77 6.66 -39.41
CA ALA A 35 13.69 7.22 -38.62
C ALA A 35 12.46 6.33 -38.79
N THR A 36 12.15 5.55 -37.76
CA THR A 36 11.05 4.59 -37.74
C THR A 36 10.24 4.81 -36.49
N CYS A 37 8.97 5.12 -36.66
CA CYS A 37 8.05 5.45 -35.57
C CYS A 37 7.41 4.23 -34.90
N ASP A 38 8.05 3.06 -34.97
CA ASP A 38 7.51 1.79 -34.49
C ASP A 38 8.59 0.71 -34.20
N ASP A 39 9.85 1.11 -34.03
CA ASP A 39 10.96 0.16 -33.80
C ASP A 39 11.35 0.03 -32.31
N GLY A 40 10.75 0.83 -31.44
CA GLY A 40 10.98 0.80 -30.00
C GLY A 40 12.24 1.55 -29.57
N ILE A 41 12.82 2.37 -30.44
CA ILE A 41 14.06 3.10 -30.20
C ILE A 41 13.82 4.58 -30.51
N GLN A 42 14.19 5.47 -29.57
CA GLN A 42 14.13 6.92 -29.83
C GLN A 42 15.21 7.32 -30.84
N ASN A 43 14.85 7.52 -32.10
CA ASN A 43 15.77 7.88 -33.19
C ASN A 43 15.18 8.98 -34.10
N GLY A 44 15.97 9.49 -35.06
CA GLY A 44 15.49 10.52 -35.99
C GLY A 44 15.10 11.84 -35.32
N ASP A 45 13.90 12.37 -35.62
CA ASP A 45 13.34 13.60 -35.07
C ASP A 45 12.30 13.36 -33.95
N GLU A 46 12.29 12.16 -33.38
CA GLU A 46 11.38 11.77 -32.29
C GLU A 46 11.65 12.52 -30.97
N GLU A 47 10.57 12.90 -30.29
CA GLU A 47 10.59 13.54 -28.98
C GLU A 47 10.46 12.53 -27.81
N GLY A 48 10.08 11.28 -28.12
CA GLY A 48 10.02 10.12 -27.22
C GLY A 48 10.13 8.81 -28.01
N ILE A 49 10.07 7.64 -27.36
CA ILE A 49 10.18 6.36 -28.08
C ILE A 49 9.01 6.22 -29.06
N ASP A 50 9.30 6.12 -30.36
CA ASP A 50 8.31 5.96 -31.44
C ASP A 50 7.30 7.13 -31.55
N CYS A 51 7.63 8.33 -31.07
CA CYS A 51 6.71 9.48 -31.04
C CYS A 51 7.39 10.85 -31.10
N GLY A 52 6.64 11.88 -31.51
CA GLY A 52 7.13 13.25 -31.66
C GLY A 52 7.77 13.53 -33.03
N GLY A 53 8.03 14.80 -33.33
CA GLY A 53 8.62 15.21 -34.62
C GLY A 53 7.75 14.82 -35.82
N SER A 54 8.29 13.97 -36.71
CA SER A 54 7.59 13.43 -37.88
C SER A 54 6.70 12.22 -37.59
N CYS A 55 6.81 11.65 -36.38
CA CYS A 55 6.01 10.54 -35.90
C CYS A 55 4.68 11.00 -35.27
N VAL A 56 3.90 10.05 -34.74
CA VAL A 56 2.68 10.40 -33.98
C VAL A 56 3.07 11.27 -32.78
N PRO A 57 2.30 12.31 -32.42
CA PRO A 57 2.62 13.14 -31.27
C PRO A 57 2.84 12.28 -30.03
N CYS A 58 3.90 12.57 -29.26
CA CYS A 58 4.09 11.89 -28.01
C CYS A 58 2.88 12.08 -27.10
N PHE A 59 2.58 11.05 -26.33
CA PHE A 59 1.67 11.20 -25.21
C PHE A 59 2.31 12.21 -24.27
N GLU A 60 1.88 13.47 -24.34
CA GLU A 60 2.21 14.45 -23.31
C GLU A 60 1.74 13.82 -22.00
N GLY A 61 2.68 13.66 -21.05
CA GLY A 61 2.50 12.82 -19.87
C GLY A 61 1.19 13.11 -19.15
N LEU A 62 0.77 12.18 -18.28
CA LEU A 62 -0.46 12.32 -17.50
C LEU A 62 -0.62 13.77 -16.99
N ASP A 63 -1.60 14.48 -17.55
CA ASP A 63 -1.83 15.87 -17.19
C ASP A 63 -2.42 15.89 -15.79
N PHE A 64 -1.54 16.10 -14.82
CA PHE A 64 -1.93 16.27 -13.43
C PHE A 64 -2.43 17.70 -13.14
N SER A 65 -2.59 18.56 -14.13
CA SER A 65 -3.21 19.86 -13.95
C SER A 65 -4.72 19.70 -13.71
N GLY A 66 -5.22 20.36 -12.68
CA GLY A 66 -6.61 20.26 -12.26
C GLY A 66 -6.80 20.48 -10.77
N THR A 67 -8.05 20.64 -10.35
CA THR A 67 -8.42 20.69 -8.93
C THR A 67 -8.77 19.27 -8.50
N TYR A 68 -7.89 18.63 -7.74
CA TYR A 68 -8.19 17.35 -7.11
C TYR A 68 -9.13 17.57 -5.92
N THR A 69 -10.28 16.91 -5.95
CA THR A 69 -11.13 16.75 -4.77
C THR A 69 -11.01 15.33 -4.29
N GLN A 70 -10.76 15.17 -3.00
CA GLN A 70 -10.76 13.85 -2.36
C GLN A 70 -12.17 13.25 -2.50
N GLN A 71 -12.29 12.17 -3.27
CA GLN A 71 -13.56 11.47 -3.48
C GLN A 71 -13.87 10.50 -2.34
N ASP A 72 -12.83 9.87 -1.80
CA ASP A 72 -12.93 8.91 -0.69
C ASP A 72 -11.67 9.06 0.16
N ILE A 73 -11.85 9.15 1.46
CA ILE A 73 -10.79 8.83 2.42
C ILE A 73 -10.83 7.30 2.51
N MET A 74 -10.15 6.64 1.56
CA MET A 74 -9.92 5.19 1.55
C MET A 74 -9.21 4.81 2.85
N GLY A 75 -9.99 4.68 3.92
CA GLY A 75 -9.46 4.73 5.26
C GLY A 75 -9.62 3.39 5.94
N ARG A 76 -10.81 2.79 5.92
CA ARG A 76 -11.14 1.72 6.87
C ARG A 76 -12.20 0.76 6.31
N PRO A 77 -11.87 -0.06 5.30
CA PRO A 77 -12.82 -1.03 4.75
C PRO A 77 -13.40 -1.95 5.83
N GLY A 78 -12.60 -2.33 6.84
CA GLY A 78 -13.08 -3.12 7.97
C GLY A 78 -14.15 -2.44 8.81
N ILE A 79 -13.97 -1.16 9.18
CA ILE A 79 -14.97 -0.43 9.96
C ILE A 79 -16.26 -0.23 9.19
N ASN A 80 -16.14 0.13 7.91
CA ASN A 80 -17.33 0.33 7.09
C ASN A 80 -18.10 -0.97 6.85
N THR A 81 -17.40 -2.10 6.84
CA THR A 81 -18.03 -3.42 6.71
C THR A 81 -18.74 -3.83 8.00
N VAL A 82 -18.18 -3.49 9.15
CA VAL A 82 -18.64 -4.00 10.46
C VAL A 82 -19.59 -3.05 11.19
N PHE A 83 -19.44 -1.72 11.09
CA PHE A 83 -20.13 -0.79 11.97
C PHE A 83 -21.12 0.16 11.29
N SER A 84 -21.07 0.28 9.97
CA SER A 84 -21.84 1.33 9.28
C SER A 84 -23.32 0.98 9.09
N GLY A 85 -23.72 -0.30 9.17
CA GLY A 85 -25.14 -0.71 9.24
C GLY A 85 -25.99 -0.49 7.98
N SER A 86 -25.64 0.47 7.11
CA SER A 86 -26.27 0.72 5.81
C SER A 86 -25.27 1.31 4.81
N ASP A 87 -25.59 1.23 3.52
CA ASP A 87 -24.73 1.76 2.47
C ASP A 87 -24.63 3.29 2.51
N ASP A 88 -25.69 3.98 2.96
CA ASP A 88 -25.67 5.44 3.12
C ASP A 88 -24.66 5.89 4.19
N VAL A 89 -24.63 5.21 5.34
CA VAL A 89 -23.67 5.50 6.41
C VAL A 89 -22.25 5.19 5.93
N LYS A 90 -22.04 4.09 5.21
CA LYS A 90 -20.74 3.74 4.63
C LYS A 90 -20.22 4.85 3.71
N ASN A 91 -21.06 5.28 2.77
CA ASN A 91 -20.71 6.30 1.80
C ASN A 91 -20.40 7.64 2.49
N ASN A 92 -21.25 8.04 3.44
CA ASN A 92 -21.04 9.26 4.21
C ASN A 92 -19.76 9.20 5.05
N PHE A 93 -19.45 8.06 5.66
CA PHE A 93 -18.22 7.88 6.46
C PHE A 93 -16.97 8.02 5.59
N ASN A 94 -16.97 7.39 4.41
CA ASN A 94 -15.88 7.45 3.43
C ASN A 94 -15.59 8.87 2.92
N THR A 95 -16.61 9.72 2.79
CA THR A 95 -16.44 11.12 2.35
C THR A 95 -16.23 12.12 3.48
N SER A 96 -16.52 11.75 4.73
CA SER A 96 -16.44 12.64 5.89
C SER A 96 -15.01 12.91 6.33
N VAL A 97 -14.64 14.17 6.54
CA VAL A 97 -13.36 14.53 7.15
C VAL A 97 -13.29 14.00 8.58
N VAL A 98 -12.11 13.56 9.02
CA VAL A 98 -11.93 12.92 10.35
C VAL A 98 -12.43 13.81 11.49
N SER A 99 -12.27 15.13 11.38
CA SER A 99 -12.75 16.11 12.37
C SER A 99 -14.27 16.23 12.49
N ASP A 100 -15.05 15.67 11.55
CA ASP A 100 -16.50 15.77 11.47
C ASP A 100 -17.18 14.39 11.52
N ARG A 101 -16.63 13.47 12.33
CA ARG A 101 -17.14 12.09 12.47
C ARG A 101 -17.85 11.78 13.77
N ALA A 102 -18.13 12.79 14.60
CA ALA A 102 -18.78 12.58 15.89
C ALA A 102 -20.18 11.93 15.76
N SER A 103 -20.89 12.19 14.67
CA SER A 103 -22.23 11.64 14.39
C SER A 103 -22.26 10.13 14.12
N PHE A 104 -21.12 9.50 13.79
CA PHE A 104 -21.04 8.06 13.54
C PHE A 104 -20.92 7.24 14.82
N GLN A 105 -20.40 7.84 15.90
CA GLN A 105 -20.21 7.17 17.19
C GLN A 105 -21.50 6.46 17.69
N PRO A 106 -22.68 7.12 17.76
CA PRO A 106 -23.90 6.45 18.23
C PRO A 106 -24.35 5.32 17.30
N ILE A 107 -24.08 5.41 15.99
CA ILE A 107 -24.41 4.35 15.02
C ILE A 107 -23.52 3.12 15.26
N PHE A 108 -22.22 3.35 15.46
CA PHE A 108 -21.25 2.31 15.73
C PHE A 108 -21.52 1.62 17.07
N GLN A 109 -21.88 2.39 18.10
CA GLN A 109 -22.27 1.85 19.40
C GLN A 109 -23.53 0.99 19.29
N ALA A 110 -24.59 1.48 18.65
CA ALA A 110 -25.81 0.70 18.47
C ALA A 110 -25.55 -0.61 17.70
N THR A 111 -24.66 -0.59 16.71
CA THR A 111 -24.27 -1.79 15.96
C THR A 111 -23.47 -2.78 16.82
N LEU A 112 -22.54 -2.28 17.63
CA LEU A 112 -21.76 -3.09 18.56
C LEU A 112 -22.65 -3.78 19.60
N GLU A 113 -23.59 -3.03 20.18
CA GLU A 113 -24.58 -3.53 21.14
C GLU A 113 -25.51 -4.55 20.47
N ALA A 114 -25.99 -4.26 19.25
CA ALA A 114 -26.83 -5.19 18.50
C ALA A 114 -26.14 -6.54 18.22
N TYR A 115 -24.83 -6.56 17.98
CA TYR A 115 -24.09 -7.83 17.88
C TYR A 115 -24.15 -8.62 19.18
N HIS A 116 -23.95 -7.97 20.32
CA HIS A 116 -24.03 -8.63 21.63
C HIS A 116 -25.46 -9.12 21.92
N ASP A 117 -26.48 -8.34 21.58
CA ASP A 117 -27.88 -8.76 21.71
C ASP A 117 -28.21 -10.00 20.89
N VAL A 118 -27.78 -10.04 19.62
CA VAL A 118 -28.00 -11.19 18.73
C VAL A 118 -27.31 -12.44 19.31
N TYR A 119 -26.09 -12.31 19.82
CA TYR A 119 -25.40 -13.43 20.47
C TYR A 119 -26.05 -13.84 21.78
N GLY A 120 -26.45 -12.88 22.62
CA GLY A 120 -27.18 -13.12 23.86
C GLY A 120 -28.48 -13.90 23.60
N ALA A 121 -29.25 -13.47 22.60
CA ALA A 121 -30.46 -14.16 22.16
C ALA A 121 -30.18 -15.58 21.67
N ALA A 122 -29.11 -15.79 20.90
CA ALA A 122 -28.70 -17.12 20.43
C ALA A 122 -28.31 -18.07 21.58
N LEU A 123 -27.72 -17.52 22.64
CA LEU A 123 -27.30 -18.26 23.83
C LEU A 123 -28.38 -18.34 24.92
N GLY A 124 -29.49 -17.62 24.77
CA GLY A 124 -30.56 -17.53 25.78
C GLY A 124 -30.15 -16.77 27.05
N VAL A 125 -29.20 -15.84 26.94
CA VAL A 125 -28.68 -15.04 28.05
C VAL A 125 -28.77 -13.54 27.74
N SER A 126 -28.87 -12.71 28.77
CA SER A 126 -28.70 -11.26 28.60
C SER A 126 -27.22 -10.97 28.43
N LEU A 127 -26.83 -10.38 27.31
CA LEU A 127 -25.43 -10.14 26.98
C LEU A 127 -25.24 -8.70 26.52
N ASP A 128 -24.43 -7.95 27.26
CA ASP A 128 -24.00 -6.61 26.88
C ASP A 128 -22.51 -6.57 26.59
N TYR A 129 -22.08 -5.52 25.88
CA TYR A 129 -20.67 -5.19 25.73
C TYR A 129 -20.03 -4.88 27.09
N GLU A 130 -18.86 -5.43 27.33
CA GLU A 130 -18.03 -5.13 28.50
C GLU A 130 -16.74 -4.44 28.04
N PRO A 131 -16.08 -3.63 28.89
CA PRO A 131 -14.84 -2.97 28.50
C PRO A 131 -13.84 -3.96 27.91
N ASN A 132 -13.23 -3.61 26.78
CA ASN A 132 -12.31 -4.50 26.09
C ASN A 132 -10.95 -4.62 26.81
N ILE A 133 -10.02 -5.36 26.22
CA ILE A 133 -8.65 -5.54 26.75
C ILE A 133 -7.85 -4.23 26.90
N LEU A 134 -8.33 -3.13 26.30
CA LEU A 134 -7.75 -1.79 26.46
C LEU A 134 -8.46 -0.97 27.56
N GLY A 135 -9.45 -1.55 28.24
CA GLY A 135 -10.29 -0.89 29.24
C GLY A 135 -11.30 0.09 28.65
N LEU A 136 -11.58 0.02 27.35
CA LEU A 136 -12.50 0.96 26.67
C LEU A 136 -13.93 0.42 26.73
N ASP A 137 -14.83 1.18 27.35
CA ASP A 137 -16.27 0.94 27.27
C ASP A 137 -16.82 1.16 25.86
N ALA A 138 -18.08 0.78 25.62
CA ALA A 138 -18.67 0.82 24.28
C ALA A 138 -18.62 2.23 23.67
N ALA A 139 -18.94 3.24 24.47
CA ALA A 139 -18.97 4.64 24.05
C ALA A 139 -17.55 5.15 23.70
N THR A 140 -16.56 4.86 24.53
CA THR A 140 -15.16 5.28 24.32
C THR A 140 -14.54 4.53 23.15
N PHE A 141 -14.75 3.22 23.04
CA PHE A 141 -14.25 2.42 21.94
C PHE A 141 -14.81 2.89 20.60
N THR A 142 -16.13 3.08 20.50
CA THR A 142 -16.77 3.55 19.27
C THR A 142 -16.44 5.01 18.94
N THR A 143 -16.10 5.82 19.95
CA THR A 143 -15.52 7.16 19.74
C THR A 143 -14.15 7.06 19.07
N VAL A 144 -13.29 6.14 19.51
CA VAL A 144 -12.00 5.86 18.86
C VAL A 144 -12.20 5.40 17.41
N LEU A 145 -13.17 4.52 17.16
CA LEU A 145 -13.48 4.05 15.80
C LEU A 145 -14.07 5.13 14.88
N ALA A 146 -14.88 6.03 15.42
CA ALA A 146 -15.51 7.08 14.63
C ALA A 146 -14.55 8.25 14.36
N GLN A 147 -13.91 8.77 15.41
CA GLN A 147 -13.26 10.08 15.38
C GLN A 147 -11.74 10.04 15.22
N PHE A 148 -11.11 8.89 15.44
CA PHE A 148 -9.65 8.76 15.39
C PHE A 148 -9.21 7.77 14.32
N ASP A 149 -8.05 8.04 13.73
CA ASP A 149 -7.34 7.01 12.98
C ASP A 149 -6.74 6.02 13.98
N ALA A 150 -6.93 4.72 13.74
CA ALA A 150 -6.50 3.69 14.69
C ALA A 150 -4.99 3.69 14.87
N LEU A 151 -4.22 4.08 13.86
CA LEU A 151 -2.77 4.06 13.94
C LEU A 151 -2.26 5.31 14.69
N GLN A 152 -1.93 5.12 15.96
CA GLN A 152 -1.23 6.12 16.75
C GLN A 152 0.19 6.29 16.22
N VAL A 153 0.59 7.54 16.00
CA VAL A 153 1.98 7.85 15.63
C VAL A 153 2.87 7.62 16.84
N ALA A 154 3.68 6.56 16.80
CA ALA A 154 4.65 6.25 17.83
C ALA A 154 6.06 6.19 17.23
N PRO A 155 6.76 7.35 17.09
CA PRO A 155 8.00 7.45 16.31
C PRO A 155 9.15 6.60 16.84
N ASN A 156 9.13 6.31 18.15
CA ASN A 156 10.19 5.61 18.86
C ASN A 156 9.72 4.29 19.50
N ALA A 157 8.46 3.88 19.26
CA ALA A 157 7.92 2.64 19.80
C ALA A 157 7.92 1.56 18.70
N PRO A 158 7.94 0.27 19.09
CA PRO A 158 7.71 -0.81 18.14
C PRO A 158 6.43 -0.57 17.35
N THR A 159 6.49 -0.76 16.04
CA THR A 159 5.32 -0.76 15.15
C THR A 159 4.58 -2.07 15.37
N THR A 160 3.39 -2.04 15.96
CA THR A 160 2.56 -3.23 16.16
C THR A 160 1.09 -2.85 16.28
N TYR A 161 0.22 -3.75 15.86
CA TYR A 161 -1.21 -3.58 16.05
C TYR A 161 -1.59 -3.80 17.52
N TYR A 162 -1.02 -4.83 18.15
CA TYR A 162 -1.10 -5.09 19.59
C TYR A 162 -0.07 -6.15 20.00
N ASP A 163 0.73 -5.88 21.03
CA ASP A 163 1.67 -6.87 21.62
C ASP A 163 1.49 -7.04 23.14
N GLY A 164 0.38 -6.52 23.69
CA GLY A 164 0.10 -6.47 25.13
C GLY A 164 0.66 -5.23 25.84
N THR A 165 1.62 -4.51 25.25
CA THR A 165 2.21 -3.29 25.83
C THR A 165 2.03 -2.08 24.90
N ASN A 166 2.36 -2.24 23.62
CA ASN A 166 2.16 -1.26 22.56
C ASN A 166 0.81 -1.54 21.89
N VAL A 167 0.04 -0.48 21.69
CA VAL A 167 -1.36 -0.56 21.25
C VAL A 167 -1.52 0.33 20.03
N LEU A 168 -1.85 -0.28 18.89
CA LEU A 168 -2.18 0.40 17.65
C LEU A 168 -1.11 1.41 17.19
N THR A 169 0.17 1.09 17.39
CA THR A 169 1.31 1.93 16.97
C THR A 169 1.71 1.71 15.51
N GLY A 170 0.98 0.84 14.80
CA GLY A 170 1.24 0.43 13.43
C GLY A 170 0.74 -0.98 13.17
N ARG A 171 1.40 -1.70 12.26
CA ARG A 171 1.26 -3.15 12.12
C ARG A 171 2.56 -3.77 11.59
N ASN A 172 2.95 -4.91 12.12
CA ASN A 172 3.95 -5.77 11.48
C ASN A 172 3.30 -6.61 10.38
N LEU A 173 4.13 -7.25 9.56
CA LEU A 173 3.68 -8.19 8.52
C LEU A 173 3.01 -9.44 9.11
N SER A 174 3.44 -9.83 10.31
CA SER A 174 2.93 -11.00 11.04
C SER A 174 1.74 -10.68 11.94
N ASP A 175 1.32 -9.42 12.05
CA ASP A 175 0.23 -9.06 12.96
C ASP A 175 -1.11 -9.51 12.38
N ASP A 176 -1.85 -10.29 13.16
CA ASP A 176 -3.21 -10.68 12.84
C ASP A 176 -4.19 -9.58 13.30
N VAL A 177 -4.36 -8.60 12.40
CA VAL A 177 -5.20 -7.43 12.64
C VAL A 177 -6.66 -7.81 12.89
N ILE A 178 -7.15 -8.89 12.27
CA ILE A 178 -8.55 -9.30 12.38
C ILE A 178 -8.80 -9.93 13.73
N ASP A 179 -7.98 -10.87 14.17
CA ASP A 179 -8.11 -11.51 15.49
C ASP A 179 -8.02 -10.49 16.63
N ILE A 180 -7.10 -9.53 16.54
CA ILE A 180 -7.00 -8.46 17.54
C ILE A 180 -8.26 -7.58 17.51
N SER A 181 -8.77 -7.23 16.33
CA SER A 181 -9.98 -6.41 16.21
C SER A 181 -11.23 -7.13 16.74
N LEU A 182 -11.35 -8.43 16.48
CA LEU A 182 -12.42 -9.28 17.03
C LEU A 182 -12.28 -9.44 18.55
N THR A 183 -11.05 -9.54 19.06
CA THR A 183 -10.77 -9.53 20.50
C THR A 183 -11.17 -8.20 21.15
N LEU A 184 -10.96 -7.06 20.48
CA LEU A 184 -11.43 -5.76 20.97
C LEU A 184 -12.96 -5.65 21.01
N MET A 185 -13.67 -6.40 20.17
CA MET A 185 -15.13 -6.38 20.10
C MET A 185 -15.78 -7.39 21.07
N PHE A 186 -15.23 -8.60 21.17
CA PHE A 186 -15.86 -9.75 21.84
C PHE A 186 -14.99 -10.36 22.96
N GLY A 187 -13.71 -10.02 23.05
CA GLY A 187 -12.79 -10.61 24.02
C GLY A 187 -13.04 -10.20 25.46
N GLY A 188 -13.75 -9.10 25.68
CA GLY A 188 -14.02 -8.61 27.03
C GLY A 188 -12.79 -8.03 27.71
N THR A 189 -12.80 -7.91 29.05
CA THR A 189 -11.70 -7.26 29.79
C THR A 189 -10.39 -8.03 29.70
N ASP A 190 -10.50 -9.36 29.64
CA ASP A 190 -9.36 -10.28 29.70
C ASP A 190 -9.01 -10.84 28.31
N GLY A 191 -9.72 -10.43 27.26
CA GLY A 191 -9.54 -10.93 25.88
C GLY A 191 -10.08 -12.34 25.62
N THR A 192 -10.56 -13.05 26.65
CA THR A 192 -10.90 -14.48 26.58
C THR A 192 -12.39 -14.80 26.72
N ARG A 193 -13.28 -13.79 26.72
CA ARG A 193 -14.72 -13.99 26.91
C ARG A 193 -15.35 -14.92 25.87
N PHE A 194 -14.98 -14.76 24.59
CA PHE A 194 -15.50 -15.55 23.47
C PHE A 194 -14.36 -16.18 22.65
N ASP A 195 -13.44 -16.86 23.33
CA ASP A 195 -12.22 -17.46 22.77
C ASP A 195 -12.32 -18.96 22.47
N GLY A 196 -13.53 -19.53 22.52
CA GLY A 196 -13.71 -20.97 22.24
C GLY A 196 -13.25 -21.93 23.35
N ASN A 197 -12.45 -21.48 24.33
CA ASN A 197 -11.79 -22.36 25.31
C ASN A 197 -12.54 -22.43 26.65
N ASN A 198 -13.38 -21.44 26.94
CA ASN A 198 -14.08 -21.31 28.22
C ASN A 198 -15.54 -21.81 28.17
N GLY A 199 -15.85 -22.71 27.24
CA GLY A 199 -17.22 -23.15 26.97
C GLY A 199 -18.08 -22.08 26.27
N THR A 200 -17.44 -21.04 25.75
CA THR A 200 -18.05 -19.96 24.97
C THR A 200 -17.76 -20.15 23.49
N PRO A 201 -18.57 -19.56 22.58
CA PRO A 201 -18.27 -19.56 21.14
C PRO A 201 -16.93 -18.90 20.82
N GLN A 202 -16.30 -19.30 19.71
CA GLN A 202 -15.13 -18.63 19.13
C GLN A 202 -15.59 -17.42 18.30
N LEU A 203 -15.51 -16.22 18.87
CA LEU A 203 -15.81 -14.95 18.18
C LEU A 203 -14.60 -14.02 18.07
N THR A 204 -13.49 -14.35 18.74
CA THR A 204 -12.26 -13.54 18.75
C THR A 204 -11.26 -13.91 17.66
N SER A 205 -11.61 -14.83 16.75
CA SER A 205 -10.75 -15.20 15.62
C SER A 205 -11.57 -15.44 14.36
N ASP A 206 -11.00 -15.07 13.20
CA ASP A 206 -11.56 -15.38 11.89
C ASP A 206 -11.07 -16.73 11.32
N GLY A 207 -10.12 -17.37 12.01
CA GLY A 207 -9.51 -18.64 11.62
C GLY A 207 -8.52 -18.52 10.45
N VAL A 208 -8.13 -17.31 10.07
CA VAL A 208 -7.22 -17.02 8.95
C VAL A 208 -5.91 -16.46 9.47
N GLY A 209 -5.00 -17.36 9.83
CA GLY A 209 -3.66 -16.98 10.29
C GLY A 209 -2.70 -16.55 9.17
N PRO A 210 -1.41 -16.38 9.51
CA PRO A 210 -0.34 -16.09 8.55
C PRO A 210 -0.07 -17.21 7.52
N GLY A 211 -0.72 -18.37 7.66
CA GLY A 211 -0.47 -19.52 6.81
C GLY A 211 0.96 -20.04 6.95
N ASP A 212 1.59 -20.39 5.84
CA ASP A 212 3.00 -20.79 5.74
C ASP A 212 3.90 -19.68 5.20
N ARG A 213 3.42 -18.43 5.19
CA ARG A 213 4.17 -17.26 4.74
C ARG A 213 5.40 -17.03 5.63
N ASP A 214 6.58 -17.02 5.03
CA ASP A 214 7.83 -16.63 5.70
C ASP A 214 8.15 -15.16 5.43
N PHE A 215 7.89 -14.31 6.43
CA PHE A 215 8.17 -12.87 6.36
C PHE A 215 9.67 -12.52 6.44
N ASN A 216 10.55 -13.50 6.62
CA ASN A 216 12.01 -13.29 6.55
C ASN A 216 12.55 -13.40 5.10
N LEU A 217 11.75 -13.89 4.16
CA LEU A 217 12.12 -13.97 2.74
C LEU A 217 11.94 -12.61 2.03
N PRO A 218 12.63 -12.35 0.91
CA PRO A 218 12.35 -11.17 0.10
C PRO A 218 10.92 -11.16 -0.44
N PHE A 219 10.31 -9.97 -0.51
CA PHE A 219 9.01 -9.78 -1.14
C PHE A 219 9.01 -10.31 -2.60
N PRO A 220 7.93 -10.96 -3.09
CA PRO A 220 6.61 -11.13 -2.44
C PRO A 220 6.55 -12.28 -1.42
N TYR A 221 5.88 -12.04 -0.29
CA TYR A 221 5.60 -13.06 0.73
C TYR A 221 4.47 -13.96 0.25
N LEU A 222 4.82 -15.04 -0.43
CA LEU A 222 3.85 -15.99 -0.99
C LEU A 222 3.79 -17.25 -0.13
N GLU A 223 2.58 -17.80 -0.02
CA GLU A 223 2.36 -19.13 0.53
C GLU A 223 2.91 -20.20 -0.41
N THR A 224 3.27 -21.36 0.13
CA THR A 224 3.63 -22.50 -0.70
C THR A 224 2.36 -23.00 -1.39
N PRO A 225 2.33 -23.15 -2.72
CA PRO A 225 1.14 -23.63 -3.41
C PRO A 225 0.72 -24.98 -2.84
N VAL A 226 -0.55 -25.10 -2.44
CA VAL A 226 -1.10 -26.38 -1.98
C VAL A 226 -1.10 -27.34 -3.16
N MET A 227 -0.27 -28.38 -3.09
CA MET A 227 -0.32 -29.47 -4.08
C MET A 227 -1.60 -30.27 -3.83
N GLN A 228 -2.60 -30.10 -4.71
CA GLN A 228 -3.82 -30.93 -4.74
C GLN A 228 -3.53 -32.35 -5.23
#